data_AF-A0AA35WWN0-F1
#
_entry.id   AF-A0AA35WWN0-F1
#
_cell.length_a   1.000
_cell.length_b   1.000
_cell.length_c   1.000
_cell.angle_alpha   90.00
_cell.angle_beta   90.00
_cell.angle_gamma   90.00
#
_symmetry.space_group_name_H-M   'P 1'
#
loop_
_entity.id
_entity.type
_entity.pdbx_description
1 polymer ?
#
loop_
_entity_poly.entity_id
_entity_poly.type
_entity_poly.pdbx_seq_one_letter_code
_entity_poly.pdbx_strand_id
1 'polypeptide(L)'
;MTTPINTFQDIIDALERDPALKLQIRQHILAEELLQLPAVIGQPEEGDPPLIHQLKQLDGKAGELDGKVERIDSRLGNVAGAQYEERAAHRAAGRVRTLGIERARIVLSPGESQPSFHDAMAEAVEHGLISQEELDDLTATDIILRGGNRRHVVIEASLGPGQDDLERAQRRARVLARATGEATTPAVAAPELPAGLRQQAESLGVAVLEIPA
;
A
#
# COMPACT_ATOMS: atom_id res chain seq x y z
N MET A 1 -38.71 77.23 25.20
CA MET A 1 -38.26 77.32 26.60
C MET A 1 -37.14 76.31 26.77
N THR A 2 -35.93 76.76 27.09
CA THR A 2 -34.76 75.88 27.26
C THR A 2 -34.71 75.39 28.71
N THR A 3 -34.92 74.09 28.93
CA THR A 3 -34.79 73.46 30.24
C THR A 3 -33.30 73.41 30.62
N PRO A 4 -32.87 73.96 31.77
CA PRO A 4 -31.47 73.88 32.19
C PRO A 4 -31.12 72.43 32.54
N ILE A 5 -30.04 71.91 31.94
CA ILE A 5 -29.48 70.59 32.23
C ILE A 5 -28.50 70.76 33.38
N ASN A 6 -28.81 70.19 34.55
CA ASN A 6 -27.97 70.33 35.75
C ASN A 6 -27.28 69.02 36.14
N THR A 7 -27.81 67.88 35.70
CA THR A 7 -27.29 66.55 35.99
C THR A 7 -27.32 65.65 34.75
N PHE A 8 -26.54 64.58 34.77
CA PHE A 8 -26.54 63.58 33.69
C PHE A 8 -27.91 62.89 33.54
N GLN A 9 -28.66 62.75 34.65
CA GLN A 9 -30.01 62.18 34.61
C GLN A 9 -30.99 63.07 33.84
N ASP A 10 -30.83 64.40 33.89
CA ASP A 10 -31.67 65.33 33.12
C ASP A 10 -31.52 65.11 31.60
N ILE A 11 -30.35 64.63 31.16
CA ILE A 11 -30.07 64.29 29.75
C ILE A 11 -30.80 63.01 29.36
N ILE A 12 -30.74 61.97 30.20
CA ILE A 12 -31.44 60.71 29.97
C ILE A 12 -32.95 60.93 29.89
N ASP A 13 -33.49 61.70 30.84
CA ASP A 13 -34.91 62.04 30.89
C ASP A 13 -35.36 62.86 29.67
N ALA A 14 -34.52 63.79 29.18
CA ALA A 14 -34.81 64.56 27.97
C ALA A 14 -34.82 63.68 26.71
N LEU A 15 -33.93 62.69 26.64
CA LEU A 15 -33.86 61.74 25.52
C LEU A 15 -35.02 60.74 25.53
N GLU A 16 -35.50 60.34 26.69
CA GLU A 16 -36.67 59.46 26.80
C GLU A 16 -37.97 60.18 26.40
N ARG A 17 -38.09 61.47 26.70
CA ARG A 17 -39.28 62.28 26.38
C ARG A 17 -39.38 62.67 24.90
N ASP A 18 -38.26 62.76 24.18
CA ASP A 18 -38.25 63.13 22.76
C ASP A 18 -37.43 62.14 21.91
N PRO A 19 -38.11 61.25 21.15
CA PRO A 19 -37.45 60.30 20.23
C PRO A 19 -36.61 60.97 19.13
N ALA A 20 -36.91 62.23 18.76
CA ALA A 20 -36.12 62.97 17.78
C ALA A 20 -34.75 63.38 18.34
N LEU A 21 -34.68 63.72 19.64
CA LEU A 21 -33.41 63.96 20.34
C LEU A 21 -32.58 62.67 20.45
N LYS A 22 -33.23 61.52 20.71
CA LYS A 22 -32.56 60.20 20.64
C LYS A 22 -31.93 59.96 19.27
N LEU A 23 -32.64 60.29 18.19
CA LEU A 23 -32.11 60.12 16.82
C LEU A 23 -30.93 61.05 16.53
N GLN A 24 -31.00 62.30 16.98
CA GLN A 24 -29.91 63.29 16.82
C GLN A 24 -28.67 62.92 17.62
N ILE A 25 -28.83 62.47 18.88
CA ILE A 25 -27.72 61.95 19.68
C ILE A 25 -27.16 60.67 19.07
N ARG A 26 -28.02 59.78 18.54
CA ARG A 26 -27.56 58.61 17.77
C ARG A 26 -26.67 59.07 16.63
N GLN A 27 -27.10 60.04 15.83
CA GLN A 27 -26.32 60.53 14.68
C GLN A 27 -25.00 61.21 15.07
N HIS A 28 -24.93 61.87 16.23
CA HIS A 28 -23.71 62.52 16.72
C HIS A 28 -22.74 61.56 17.41
N ILE A 29 -23.23 60.60 18.21
CA ILE A 29 -22.39 59.58 18.88
C ILE A 29 -21.94 58.51 17.87
N LEU A 30 -22.83 58.09 16.95
CA LEU A 30 -22.48 57.13 15.90
C LEU A 30 -21.40 57.70 14.96
N ALA A 31 -21.27 59.02 14.81
CA ALA A 31 -20.24 59.60 13.94
C ALA A 31 -18.82 59.38 14.48
N GLU A 32 -18.61 59.38 15.80
CA GLU A 32 -17.26 59.19 16.38
C GLU A 32 -16.94 57.70 16.64
N GLU A 33 -17.90 56.89 17.11
CA GLU A 33 -17.62 55.49 17.45
C GLU A 33 -17.78 54.51 16.26
N LEU A 34 -18.64 54.79 15.26
CA LEU A 34 -18.72 53.97 14.04
C LEU A 34 -17.73 54.37 12.94
N LEU A 35 -16.96 55.46 13.07
CA LEU A 35 -15.87 55.73 12.13
C LEU A 35 -14.62 54.87 12.42
N GLN A 36 -14.53 54.23 13.58
CA GLN A 36 -13.42 53.33 13.91
C GLN A 36 -13.75 51.84 13.77
N LEU A 37 -15.03 51.46 13.71
CA LEU A 37 -15.43 50.05 13.62
C LEU A 37 -15.29 49.40 12.22
N PRO A 38 -15.50 50.09 11.09
CA PRO A 38 -15.22 49.54 9.77
C PRO A 38 -13.71 49.48 9.44
N ALA A 39 -12.87 50.27 10.11
CA ALA A 39 -11.42 50.20 9.91
C ALA A 39 -10.83 48.90 10.49
N VAL A 40 -11.45 48.33 11.52
CA VAL A 40 -10.99 47.08 12.15
C VAL A 40 -11.70 45.85 11.58
N ILE A 41 -12.89 46.00 10.99
CA ILE A 41 -13.72 44.86 10.53
C ILE A 41 -13.92 44.85 8.99
N GLY A 42 -13.39 45.83 8.26
CA GLY A 42 -13.64 46.06 6.83
C GLY A 42 -12.50 45.76 5.85
N GLN A 43 -11.45 45.04 6.25
CA GLN A 43 -10.47 44.51 5.27
C GLN A 43 -10.42 42.97 5.32
N PRO A 44 -11.28 42.28 4.56
CA PRO A 44 -11.04 40.90 4.19
C PRO A 44 -10.32 40.83 2.83
N GLU A 45 -9.18 41.49 2.62
CA GLU A 45 -8.47 41.39 1.32
C GLU A 45 -6.93 41.29 1.34
N GLU A 46 -6.26 41.31 2.49
CA GLU A 46 -4.84 40.93 2.54
C GLU A 46 -4.60 40.04 3.76
N GLY A 47 -4.99 38.77 3.66
CA GLY A 47 -4.39 37.75 4.52
C GLY A 47 -2.88 37.84 4.32
N ASP A 48 -2.15 38.10 5.42
CA ASP A 48 -0.71 38.36 5.44
C ASP A 48 0.00 37.56 4.32
N PRO A 49 0.47 38.22 3.24
CA PRO A 49 1.14 37.55 2.12
C PRO A 49 2.21 36.54 2.58
N PRO A 50 2.96 36.79 3.68
CA PRO A 50 3.86 35.81 4.26
C PRO A 50 3.17 34.54 4.78
N LEU A 51 2.01 34.65 5.45
CA LEU A 51 1.26 33.52 6.01
C LEU A 51 0.63 32.66 4.92
N ILE A 52 0.01 33.27 3.90
CA ILE A 52 -0.54 32.52 2.75
C ILE A 52 0.59 31.81 1.99
N HIS A 53 1.73 32.48 1.82
CA HIS A 53 2.90 31.88 1.19
C HIS A 53 3.49 30.75 2.04
N GLN A 54 3.57 30.91 3.37
CA GLN A 54 3.98 29.86 4.30
C GLN A 54 3.03 28.65 4.28
N LEU A 55 1.71 28.88 4.25
CA LEU A 55 0.70 27.81 4.14
C LEU A 55 0.84 27.05 2.82
N LYS A 56 1.00 27.75 1.70
CA LYS A 56 1.26 27.12 0.38
C LYS A 56 2.56 26.32 0.37
N GLN A 57 3.62 26.82 1.03
CA GLN A 57 4.88 26.11 1.16
C GLN A 57 4.76 24.87 2.06
N LEU A 58 4.00 24.94 3.15
CA LEU A 58 3.74 23.81 4.03
C LEU A 58 2.90 22.73 3.33
N ASP A 59 1.87 23.14 2.59
CA ASP A 59 1.03 22.25 1.79
C ASP A 59 1.83 21.53 0.70
N GLY A 60 2.69 22.28 -0.01
CA GLY A 60 3.63 21.68 -0.97
C GLY A 60 4.61 20.69 -0.33
N LYS A 61 5.18 21.02 0.83
CA LYS A 61 6.06 20.12 1.58
C LYS A 61 5.33 18.88 2.11
N ALA A 62 4.07 19.01 2.51
CA ALA A 62 3.24 17.89 2.95
C ALA A 62 2.99 16.93 1.78
N GLY A 63 2.58 17.44 0.61
CA GLY A 63 2.41 16.59 -0.58
C GLY A 63 3.71 15.92 -1.06
N GLU A 64 4.85 16.60 -0.96
CA GLU A 64 6.16 15.99 -1.23
C GLU A 64 6.53 14.87 -0.23
N LEU A 65 6.17 15.04 1.05
CA LEU A 65 6.38 14.03 2.09
C LEU A 65 5.48 12.83 1.86
N ASP A 66 4.20 13.03 1.55
CA ASP A 66 3.26 11.96 1.24
C ASP A 66 3.78 11.11 0.07
N GLY A 67 4.20 11.76 -1.02
CA GLY A 67 4.79 11.04 -2.15
C GLY A 67 6.13 10.37 -1.82
N LYS A 68 6.90 10.85 -0.83
CA LYS A 68 8.10 10.16 -0.33
C LYS A 68 7.73 8.93 0.51
N VAL A 69 6.71 9.05 1.36
CA VAL A 69 6.20 7.95 2.18
C VAL A 69 5.69 6.81 1.30
N GLU A 70 4.85 7.09 0.30
CA GLU A 70 4.35 6.08 -0.64
C GLU A 70 5.48 5.35 -1.38
N ARG A 71 6.51 6.09 -1.81
CA ARG A 71 7.70 5.50 -2.45
C ARG A 71 8.52 4.65 -1.48
N ILE A 72 8.63 5.06 -0.23
CA ILE A 72 9.35 4.30 0.81
C ILE A 72 8.58 3.02 1.12
N ASP A 73 7.26 3.10 1.33
CA ASP A 73 6.42 1.93 1.61
C ASP A 73 6.50 0.91 0.48
N SER A 74 6.45 1.38 -0.78
CA SER A 74 6.62 0.51 -1.96
C SER A 74 8.00 -0.16 -1.99
N ARG A 75 9.08 0.59 -1.70
CA ARG A 75 10.44 0.03 -1.66
C ARG A 75 10.61 -0.95 -0.50
N LEU A 76 10.05 -0.66 0.66
CA LEU A 76 10.08 -1.55 1.82
C LEU A 76 9.31 -2.84 1.51
N GLY A 77 8.16 -2.76 0.85
CA GLY A 77 7.41 -3.92 0.38
C GLY A 77 8.24 -4.82 -0.53
N ASN A 78 8.93 -4.24 -1.52
CA ASN A 78 9.80 -5.00 -2.42
C ASN A 78 10.99 -5.66 -1.70
N VAL A 79 11.63 -4.95 -0.77
CA VAL A 79 12.74 -5.50 0.02
C VAL A 79 12.27 -6.63 0.93
N ALA A 80 11.12 -6.45 1.60
CA ALA A 80 10.52 -7.49 2.43
C ALA A 80 10.17 -8.73 1.62
N GLY A 81 9.61 -8.55 0.41
CA GLY A 81 9.32 -9.64 -0.53
C GLY A 81 10.58 -10.42 -0.92
N ALA A 82 11.61 -9.74 -1.40
CA ALA A 82 12.87 -10.38 -1.78
C ALA A 82 13.55 -11.11 -0.60
N GLN A 83 13.54 -10.52 0.59
CA GLN A 83 14.06 -11.17 1.80
C GLN A 83 13.25 -12.42 2.17
N TYR A 84 11.94 -12.37 1.97
CA TYR A 84 11.07 -13.50 2.22
C TYR A 84 11.30 -14.64 1.21
N GLU A 85 11.39 -14.33 -0.09
CA GLU A 85 11.73 -15.30 -1.14
C GLU A 85 13.07 -16.01 -0.86
N GLU A 86 14.10 -15.24 -0.50
CA GLU A 86 15.41 -15.79 -0.14
C GLU A 86 15.29 -16.73 1.08
N ARG A 87 14.56 -16.31 2.12
CA ARG A 87 14.33 -17.15 3.31
C ARG A 87 13.52 -18.40 2.98
N ALA A 88 12.53 -18.29 2.11
CA ALA A 88 11.73 -19.40 1.63
C ALA A 88 12.63 -20.41 0.93
N ALA A 89 13.50 -19.98 0.02
CA ALA A 89 14.46 -20.84 -0.69
C ALA A 89 15.34 -21.62 0.30
N HIS A 90 15.91 -20.93 1.29
CA HIS A 90 16.76 -21.55 2.33
C HIS A 90 16.03 -22.62 3.17
N ARG A 91 14.72 -22.46 3.40
CA ARG A 91 13.93 -23.37 4.24
C ARG A 91 13.16 -24.43 3.43
N ALA A 92 12.97 -24.21 2.14
CA ALA A 92 12.09 -25.00 1.30
C ALA A 92 12.46 -26.49 1.30
N ALA A 93 13.74 -26.82 1.13
CA ALA A 93 14.20 -28.22 1.10
C ALA A 93 13.87 -28.99 2.39
N GLY A 94 13.92 -28.33 3.55
CA GLY A 94 13.52 -28.92 4.83
C GLY A 94 12.01 -29.07 4.95
N ARG A 95 11.24 -28.09 4.43
CA ARG A 95 9.79 -28.06 4.51
C ARG A 95 9.10 -29.07 3.60
N VAL A 96 9.59 -29.29 2.38
CA VAL A 96 8.97 -30.26 1.45
C VAL A 96 9.02 -31.71 1.93
N ARG A 97 9.80 -32.01 2.98
CA ARG A 97 9.78 -33.33 3.62
C ARG A 97 8.41 -33.67 4.21
N THR A 98 7.62 -32.68 4.64
CA THR A 98 6.24 -32.90 5.11
C THR A 98 5.32 -33.39 4.00
N LEU A 99 5.70 -33.16 2.73
CA LEU A 99 5.02 -33.67 1.54
C LEU A 99 5.56 -35.04 1.09
N GLY A 100 6.44 -35.68 1.87
CA GLY A 100 7.08 -36.94 1.53
C GLY A 100 8.20 -36.82 0.48
N ILE A 101 8.70 -35.61 0.23
CA ILE A 101 9.80 -35.37 -0.71
C ILE A 101 11.14 -35.48 0.03
N GLU A 102 11.78 -36.64 -0.10
CA GLU A 102 13.09 -36.94 0.47
C GLU A 102 14.23 -36.41 -0.42
N ARG A 103 15.40 -36.13 0.16
CA ARG A 103 16.64 -35.72 -0.56
C ARG A 103 16.45 -34.55 -1.55
N ALA A 104 15.58 -33.61 -1.22
CA ALA A 104 15.32 -32.42 -2.03
C ALA A 104 16.57 -31.55 -2.24
N ARG A 105 16.76 -31.08 -3.47
CA ARG A 105 17.80 -30.10 -3.86
C ARG A 105 17.17 -28.98 -4.65
N ILE A 106 17.66 -27.76 -4.45
CA ILE A 106 17.27 -26.59 -5.25
C ILE A 106 17.81 -26.77 -6.66
N VAL A 107 16.94 -26.59 -7.64
CA VAL A 107 17.26 -26.62 -9.06
C VAL A 107 17.15 -25.22 -9.65
N LEU A 108 16.21 -24.42 -9.15
CA LEU A 108 16.02 -23.02 -9.47
C LEU A 108 15.57 -22.27 -8.21
N SER A 109 16.17 -21.11 -7.94
CA SER A 109 15.75 -20.12 -6.95
C SER A 109 16.36 -18.75 -7.27
N PRO A 110 16.03 -17.67 -6.54
CA PRO A 110 16.70 -16.38 -6.75
C PRO A 110 18.21 -16.55 -6.53
N GLY A 111 19.01 -16.17 -7.52
CA GLY A 111 20.47 -16.26 -7.47
C GLY A 111 21.08 -17.66 -7.64
N GLU A 112 20.29 -18.72 -7.76
CA GLU A 112 20.77 -20.09 -7.99
C GLU A 112 19.95 -20.78 -9.07
N SER A 113 20.61 -21.24 -10.14
CA SER A 113 19.99 -22.13 -11.11
C SER A 113 21.01 -23.13 -11.63
N GLN A 114 20.61 -24.39 -11.72
CA GLN A 114 21.47 -25.44 -12.24
C GLN A 114 21.55 -25.34 -13.77
N PRO A 115 22.74 -25.30 -14.40
CA PRO A 115 22.86 -25.27 -15.86
C PRO A 115 22.10 -26.42 -16.55
N SER A 116 22.17 -27.62 -15.95
CA SER A 116 21.47 -28.81 -16.44
C SER A 116 19.94 -28.67 -16.46
N PHE A 117 19.37 -27.78 -15.65
CA PHE A 117 17.94 -27.48 -15.70
C PHE A 117 17.60 -26.64 -16.94
N HIS A 118 18.40 -25.60 -17.21
CA HIS A 118 18.21 -24.76 -18.39
C HIS A 118 18.36 -25.57 -19.68
N ASP A 119 19.38 -26.43 -19.77
CA ASP A 119 19.59 -27.29 -20.92
C ASP A 119 18.38 -28.22 -21.14
N ALA A 120 17.89 -28.87 -20.08
CA ALA A 120 16.72 -29.75 -20.16
C ALA A 120 15.43 -29.00 -20.55
N MET A 121 15.26 -27.75 -20.12
CA MET A 121 14.10 -26.94 -20.51
C MET A 121 14.19 -26.44 -21.95
N ALA A 122 15.39 -26.09 -22.43
CA ALA A 122 15.61 -25.75 -23.83
C ALA A 122 15.29 -26.95 -24.73
N GLU A 123 15.77 -28.14 -24.38
CA GLU A 123 15.42 -29.39 -25.09
C GLU A 123 13.90 -29.62 -25.11
N ALA A 124 13.21 -29.38 -23.99
CA ALA A 124 11.75 -29.52 -23.93
C ALA A 124 11.00 -28.55 -24.87
N VAL A 125 11.51 -27.33 -25.05
CA VAL A 125 10.99 -26.36 -26.04
C VAL A 125 11.29 -26.83 -27.46
N GLU A 126 12.52 -27.26 -27.75
CA GLU A 126 12.92 -27.76 -29.08
C GLU A 126 12.08 -28.98 -29.51
N HIS A 127 11.73 -29.84 -28.55
CA HIS A 127 10.86 -31.00 -28.76
C HIS A 127 9.36 -30.66 -28.74
N GLY A 128 8.97 -29.40 -28.52
CA GLY A 128 7.59 -28.95 -28.53
C GLY A 128 6.73 -29.46 -27.36
N LEU A 129 7.35 -29.87 -26.25
CA LEU A 129 6.64 -30.29 -25.03
C LEU A 129 6.05 -29.09 -24.27
N ILE A 130 6.74 -27.96 -24.36
CA ILE A 130 6.34 -26.66 -23.83
C ILE A 130 6.66 -25.56 -24.86
N SER A 131 5.96 -24.43 -24.78
CA SER A 131 6.27 -23.24 -25.59
C SER A 131 7.36 -22.39 -24.94
N GLN A 132 7.91 -21.43 -25.70
CA GLN A 132 8.83 -20.44 -25.14
C GLN A 132 8.15 -19.57 -24.07
N GLU A 133 6.89 -19.18 -24.27
CA GLU A 133 6.12 -18.41 -23.30
C GLU A 133 5.91 -19.18 -21.99
N GLU A 134 5.64 -20.49 -22.08
CA GLU A 134 5.53 -21.35 -20.91
C GLU A 134 6.87 -21.51 -20.19
N LEU A 135 7.98 -21.55 -20.92
CA LEU A 135 9.32 -21.55 -20.32
C LEU A 135 9.59 -20.23 -19.59
N ASP A 136 9.30 -19.09 -20.22
CA ASP A 136 9.50 -17.78 -19.61
C ASP A 136 8.68 -17.66 -18.31
N ASP A 137 7.41 -18.09 -18.31
CA ASP A 137 6.59 -18.15 -17.09
C ASP A 137 7.15 -19.13 -16.04
N LEU A 138 7.65 -20.30 -16.45
CA LEU A 138 8.25 -21.27 -15.54
C LEU A 138 9.55 -20.73 -14.90
N THR A 139 10.39 -20.03 -15.64
CA THR A 139 11.63 -19.46 -15.10
C THR A 139 11.39 -18.32 -14.11
N ALA A 140 10.20 -17.71 -14.14
CA ALA A 140 9.76 -16.74 -13.15
C ALA A 140 9.19 -17.38 -11.87
N THR A 141 9.32 -18.70 -11.70
CA THR A 141 9.01 -19.39 -10.43
C THR A 141 10.01 -18.95 -9.36
N ASP A 142 9.55 -18.76 -8.13
CA ASP A 142 10.45 -18.42 -7.02
C ASP A 142 11.38 -19.59 -6.69
N ILE A 143 10.87 -20.81 -6.52
CA ILE A 143 11.71 -21.96 -6.16
C ILE A 143 11.23 -23.23 -6.88
N ILE A 144 12.18 -23.98 -7.45
CA ILE A 144 11.98 -25.34 -7.93
C ILE A 144 12.94 -26.27 -7.19
N LEU A 145 12.38 -27.28 -6.53
CA LEU A 145 13.13 -28.35 -5.89
C LEU A 145 12.98 -29.64 -6.70
N ARG A 146 14.03 -30.46 -6.69
CA ARG A 146 13.97 -31.86 -7.16
C ARG A 146 14.33 -32.79 -6.01
N GLY A 147 13.38 -33.64 -5.64
CA GLY A 147 13.53 -34.71 -4.65
C GLY A 147 14.12 -36.00 -5.23
N GLY A 148 14.36 -36.95 -4.34
CA GLY A 148 14.60 -38.34 -4.69
C GLY A 148 13.45 -38.92 -5.51
N ASN A 149 13.74 -39.94 -6.32
CA ASN A 149 12.76 -40.58 -7.22
C ASN A 149 12.18 -39.65 -8.29
N ARG A 150 12.94 -38.64 -8.75
CA ARG A 150 12.56 -37.82 -9.91
C ARG A 150 11.19 -37.14 -9.71
N ARG A 151 11.04 -36.46 -8.56
CA ARG A 151 9.86 -35.68 -8.22
C ARG A 151 10.24 -34.22 -8.04
N HIS A 152 9.47 -33.32 -8.62
CA HIS A 152 9.67 -31.88 -8.48
C HIS A 152 8.67 -31.26 -7.51
N VAL A 153 9.06 -30.14 -6.91
CA VAL A 153 8.14 -29.23 -6.22
C VAL A 153 8.37 -27.83 -6.79
N VAL A 154 7.29 -27.19 -7.24
CA VAL A 154 7.28 -25.81 -7.73
C VAL A 154 6.63 -24.97 -6.64
N ILE A 155 7.33 -23.97 -6.14
CA ILE A 155 6.92 -23.18 -4.98
C ILE A 155 6.85 -21.70 -5.35
N GLU A 156 5.70 -21.08 -5.10
CA GLU A 156 5.53 -19.62 -5.08
C GLU A 156 5.63 -19.14 -3.63
N ALA A 157 6.48 -18.15 -3.36
CA ALA A 157 6.70 -17.57 -2.05
C ALA A 157 6.00 -16.22 -1.95
N SER A 158 5.05 -16.09 -1.01
CA SER A 158 4.33 -14.82 -0.81
C SER A 158 4.16 -14.49 0.67
N LEU A 159 4.43 -13.23 1.03
CA LEU A 159 4.10 -12.66 2.34
C LEU A 159 2.60 -12.41 2.52
N GLY A 160 1.89 -12.19 1.41
CA GLY A 160 0.45 -11.93 1.37
C GLY A 160 -0.19 -12.80 0.29
N PRO A 161 -0.29 -14.12 0.50
CA PRO A 161 -0.74 -15.04 -0.52
C PRO A 161 -2.20 -14.77 -0.90
N GLY A 162 -2.47 -14.81 -2.20
CA GLY A 162 -3.78 -14.72 -2.83
C GLY A 162 -4.06 -15.91 -3.76
N GLN A 163 -5.19 -15.85 -4.45
CA GLN A 163 -5.59 -16.88 -5.40
C GLN A 163 -4.58 -17.02 -6.56
N ASP A 164 -4.04 -15.91 -7.04
CA ASP A 164 -3.08 -15.88 -8.12
C ASP A 164 -1.82 -16.69 -7.80
N ASP A 165 -1.35 -16.71 -6.55
CA ASP A 165 -0.20 -17.53 -6.12
C ASP A 165 -0.50 -19.03 -6.27
N LEU A 166 -1.71 -19.47 -5.93
CA LEU A 166 -2.13 -20.87 -6.09
C LEU A 166 -2.19 -21.26 -7.57
N GLU A 167 -2.76 -20.37 -8.41
CA GLU A 167 -2.90 -20.59 -9.84
C GLU A 167 -1.54 -20.59 -10.55
N ARG A 168 -0.63 -19.68 -10.18
CA ARG A 168 0.76 -19.67 -10.67
C ARG A 168 1.47 -20.97 -10.31
N ALA A 169 1.43 -21.38 -9.04
CA ALA A 169 2.06 -22.63 -8.58
C ALA A 169 1.53 -23.83 -9.38
N GLN A 170 0.20 -23.94 -9.53
CA GLN A 170 -0.44 -25.03 -10.26
C GLN A 170 -0.06 -25.03 -11.75
N ARG A 171 -0.15 -23.88 -12.41
CA ARG A 171 0.17 -23.74 -13.84
C ARG A 171 1.62 -24.11 -14.12
N ARG A 172 2.55 -23.54 -13.37
CA ARG A 172 4.01 -23.77 -13.51
C ARG A 172 4.38 -25.22 -13.19
N ALA A 173 3.76 -25.84 -12.18
CA ALA A 173 3.94 -27.26 -11.89
C ALA A 173 3.51 -28.17 -13.06
N ARG A 174 2.41 -27.84 -13.74
CA ARG A 174 1.94 -28.58 -14.92
C ARG A 174 2.90 -28.45 -16.10
N VAL A 175 3.41 -27.25 -16.36
CA VAL A 175 4.42 -27.00 -17.40
C VAL A 175 5.67 -27.83 -17.11
N LEU A 176 6.20 -27.78 -15.90
CA LEU A 176 7.39 -28.54 -15.52
C LEU A 176 7.16 -30.05 -15.62
N ALA A 177 6.00 -30.56 -15.21
CA ALA A 177 5.65 -31.96 -15.35
C ALA A 177 5.64 -32.42 -16.82
N ARG A 178 5.09 -31.60 -17.74
CA ARG A 178 5.12 -31.89 -19.17
C ARG A 178 6.54 -31.86 -19.75
N ALA A 179 7.33 -30.86 -19.38
CA ALA A 179 8.69 -30.69 -19.87
C ALA A 179 9.60 -31.87 -19.45
N THR A 180 9.43 -32.36 -18.22
CA THR A 180 10.33 -33.37 -17.64
C THR A 180 9.79 -34.80 -17.70
N GLY A 181 8.48 -34.97 -17.88
CA GLY A 181 7.79 -36.26 -17.69
C GLY A 181 7.81 -36.76 -16.23
N GLU A 182 8.20 -35.91 -15.28
CA GLU A 182 8.32 -36.24 -13.86
C GLU A 182 7.11 -35.76 -13.06
N ALA A 183 6.84 -36.42 -11.94
CA ALA A 183 5.76 -35.99 -11.05
C ALA A 183 6.15 -34.66 -10.39
N THR A 184 5.27 -33.67 -10.48
CA THR A 184 5.51 -32.32 -9.93
C THR A 184 4.39 -31.91 -9.00
N THR A 185 4.74 -31.48 -7.79
CA THR A 185 3.79 -30.95 -6.80
C THR A 185 3.81 -29.43 -6.80
N PRO A 186 2.69 -28.74 -7.08
CA PRO A 186 2.59 -27.30 -6.86
C PRO A 186 2.50 -26.99 -5.37
N ALA A 187 3.12 -25.91 -4.94
CA ALA A 187 3.08 -25.46 -3.56
C ALA A 187 3.13 -23.93 -3.44
N VAL A 188 2.59 -23.41 -2.34
CA VAL A 188 2.76 -22.02 -1.92
C VAL A 188 3.45 -21.99 -0.56
N ALA A 189 4.49 -21.17 -0.45
CA ALA A 189 5.19 -20.88 0.78
C ALA A 189 4.74 -19.54 1.35
N ALA A 190 4.13 -19.55 2.52
CA ALA A 190 3.67 -18.34 3.20
C ALA A 190 3.91 -18.45 4.72
N PRO A 191 3.99 -17.31 5.45
CA PRO A 191 3.98 -17.33 6.91
C PRO A 191 2.66 -17.88 7.46
N GLU A 192 1.56 -17.51 6.82
CA GLU A 192 0.21 -17.91 7.15
C GLU A 192 -0.66 -17.91 5.89
N LEU A 193 -1.63 -18.83 5.82
CA LEU A 193 -2.63 -18.86 4.75
C LEU A 193 -4.03 -18.67 5.36
N PRO A 194 -4.82 -17.68 4.89
CA PRO A 194 -6.21 -17.53 5.32
C PRO A 194 -7.02 -18.82 5.07
N ALA A 195 -7.96 -19.15 5.97
CA ALA A 195 -8.71 -20.41 5.90
C ALA A 195 -9.43 -20.63 4.56
N GLY A 196 -10.01 -19.56 3.98
CA GLY A 196 -10.66 -19.65 2.66
C GLY A 196 -9.67 -19.99 1.55
N LEU A 197 -8.46 -19.41 1.58
CA LEU A 197 -7.42 -19.70 0.61
C LEU A 197 -6.83 -21.10 0.79
N ARG A 198 -6.75 -21.60 2.02
CA ARG A 198 -6.34 -22.98 2.31
C ARG A 198 -7.30 -24.00 1.69
N GLN A 199 -8.62 -23.79 1.80
CA GLN A 199 -9.62 -24.64 1.17
C GLN A 199 -9.49 -24.62 -0.37
N GLN A 200 -9.20 -23.45 -0.95
CA GLN A 200 -8.93 -23.35 -2.38
C GLN A 200 -7.65 -24.10 -2.77
N ALA A 201 -6.57 -23.96 -2.01
CA ALA A 201 -5.32 -24.69 -2.24
C ALA A 201 -5.55 -26.21 -2.26
N GLU A 202 -6.30 -26.75 -1.29
CA GLU A 202 -6.69 -28.16 -1.25
C GLU A 202 -7.48 -28.57 -2.51
N SER A 203 -8.45 -27.76 -2.93
CA SER A 203 -9.26 -28.04 -4.13
C SER A 203 -8.44 -28.03 -5.43
N LEU A 204 -7.39 -27.21 -5.48
CA LEU A 204 -6.47 -27.09 -6.61
C LEU A 204 -5.32 -28.10 -6.55
N GLY A 205 -5.21 -28.88 -5.47
CA GLY A 205 -4.10 -29.80 -5.23
C GLY A 205 -2.76 -29.08 -4.99
N VAL A 206 -2.79 -27.85 -4.49
CA VAL A 206 -1.63 -27.03 -4.16
C VAL A 206 -1.26 -27.24 -2.69
N ALA A 207 -0.03 -27.69 -2.46
CA ALA A 207 0.48 -27.87 -1.11
C ALA A 207 0.78 -26.54 -0.43
N VAL A 208 0.63 -26.49 0.89
CA VAL A 208 0.92 -25.29 1.69
C VAL A 208 2.16 -25.54 2.54
N LEU A 209 3.15 -24.67 2.40
CA LEU A 209 4.39 -24.70 3.16
C LEU A 209 4.45 -23.50 4.09
N GLU A 210 4.21 -23.73 5.38
CA GLU A 210 4.29 -22.66 6.38
C GLU A 210 5.77 -22.31 6.66
N ILE A 211 6.20 -21.15 6.16
CA ILE A 211 7.55 -20.61 6.32
C ILE A 211 7.46 -19.25 7.01
N PRO A 212 7.96 -19.11 8.25
CA PRO A 212 7.94 -17.83 8.96
C PRO A 212 8.70 -16.73 8.20
N ALA A 213 8.17 -15.51 8.27
CA ALA A 213 8.81 -14.27 7.80
C ALA A 213 9.98 -13.81 8.69
#